data_AF-A0AAD1U6C8-F1
#
_entry.id   AF-A0AAD1U6C8-F1
#
_cell.length_a   1.000
_cell.length_b   1.000
_cell.length_c   1.000
_cell.angle_alpha   90.00
_cell.angle_beta   90.00
_cell.angle_gamma   90.00
#
_symmetry.space_group_name_H-M   'P 1'
#
loop_
_entity.id
_entity.type
_entity.pdbx_description
1 polymer ?
#
loop_
_entity_poly.entity_id
_entity_poly.type
_entity_poly.pdbx_seq_one_letter_code
_entity_poly.pdbx_strand_id
1 'polypeptide(L)'
;MTKYCISHHNLSCSLMSQMKLSSKFISKFWEYSSDNLPNQETLEKVRQHLSCIQRIAKNWVKNCEIRPYGSITNGFLSKDTSDFDLTCLFRNKLYKHPHLYSKNLRKMLDSEYGEGSWSYICTPRLYLLTTQLEDGTEIEITFNNITGLLNSEYVRTLAEIDSRFHKLGYFIKHFVNSREIFDLKKKLNSFSLICMLIVFLQDQCNPPVLPRIIQKSSSIVKKEMVTASYTKSIGEQQEQYLPEYAARVNTLDANFEFDHKEIQTFMSEEINQESVSQLFKRFIHFYFCGGGFDPVHDVVNTRTGRIEKIKANKKTLNPKIRVKLQDACIAVMDPFDMSYCPSANFELKSYRKGDSMIEKLIQFIH
;
A
#
# COMPACT_ATOMS: atom_id res chain seq x y z
N MET A 1 32.51 1.77 -12.64
CA MET A 1 31.16 2.27 -12.31
C MET A 1 31.24 3.24 -11.12
N THR A 2 32.10 4.26 -11.19
CA THR A 2 32.55 5.01 -9.99
C THR A 2 32.77 6.51 -10.24
N LYS A 3 32.15 7.08 -11.29
CA LYS A 3 32.34 8.49 -11.67
C LYS A 3 31.14 9.41 -11.41
N TYR A 4 30.03 8.92 -10.86
CA TYR A 4 28.77 9.67 -10.82
C TYR A 4 28.18 9.91 -9.41
N CYS A 5 28.86 9.51 -8.34
CA CYS A 5 28.43 9.83 -6.96
C CYS A 5 28.75 11.27 -6.51
N ILE A 6 29.47 12.06 -7.31
CA ILE A 6 30.10 13.31 -6.83
C ILE A 6 29.23 14.57 -7.03
N SER A 7 28.08 14.53 -7.72
CA SER A 7 27.28 15.74 -7.96
C SER A 7 25.97 15.88 -7.18
N HIS A 8 25.49 14.87 -6.44
CA HIS A 8 24.22 14.97 -5.71
C HIS A 8 24.30 15.77 -4.39
N HIS A 9 25.47 15.85 -3.76
CA HIS A 9 25.59 16.56 -2.48
C HIS A 9 25.40 18.08 -2.62
N ASN A 10 25.93 18.72 -3.66
CA ASN A 10 25.84 20.17 -3.80
C ASN A 10 24.46 20.67 -4.29
N LEU A 11 23.73 19.86 -5.07
CA LEU A 11 22.33 20.17 -5.42
C LEU A 11 21.40 20.04 -4.20
N SER A 12 21.63 19.03 -3.35
CA SER A 12 20.75 18.73 -2.21
C SER A 12 20.63 19.87 -1.18
N CYS A 13 21.74 20.54 -0.85
CA CYS A 13 21.74 21.64 0.13
C CYS A 13 21.04 22.90 -0.39
N SER A 14 21.16 23.24 -1.68
CA SER A 14 20.49 24.42 -2.25
C SER A 14 18.98 24.18 -2.40
N LEU A 15 18.56 23.00 -2.86
CA LEU A 15 17.15 22.60 -2.98
C LEU A 15 16.47 22.48 -1.61
N MET A 16 17.15 21.95 -0.59
CA MET A 16 16.66 21.91 0.79
C MET A 16 16.52 23.29 1.42
N SER A 17 17.41 24.23 1.08
CA SER A 17 17.29 25.63 1.51
C SER A 17 16.12 26.36 0.82
N GLN A 18 15.73 25.90 -0.37
CA GLN A 18 14.56 26.37 -1.14
C GLN A 18 13.25 25.69 -0.72
N MET A 19 13.29 24.47 -0.15
CA MET A 19 12.18 23.83 0.57
C MET A 19 11.97 24.50 1.94
N LYS A 20 11.68 25.80 1.93
CA LYS A 20 10.93 26.41 3.02
C LYS A 20 9.51 25.89 2.89
N LEU A 21 9.17 24.83 3.63
CA LEU A 21 7.77 24.48 3.89
C LEU A 21 7.16 25.69 4.60
N SER A 22 6.62 26.62 3.82
CA SER A 22 6.08 27.86 4.36
C SER A 22 4.94 27.50 5.32
N SER A 23 4.71 28.33 6.33
CA SER A 23 3.51 28.20 7.18
C SER A 23 2.23 28.14 6.33
N LYS A 24 2.25 28.78 5.15
CA LYS A 24 1.19 28.75 4.12
C LYS A 24 1.04 27.41 3.41
N PHE A 25 2.13 26.68 3.14
CA PHE A 25 2.06 25.30 2.61
C PHE A 25 1.43 24.38 3.65
N ILE A 26 1.87 24.49 4.91
CA ILE A 26 1.35 23.68 6.01
C ILE A 26 -0.13 24.00 6.27
N SER A 27 -0.55 25.26 6.21
CA SER A 27 -1.95 25.65 6.39
C SER A 27 -2.84 25.16 5.25
N LYS A 28 -2.43 25.36 3.98
CA LYS A 28 -3.14 24.81 2.81
C LYS A 28 -3.21 23.30 2.83
N PHE A 29 -2.14 22.66 3.31
CA PHE A 29 -2.09 21.23 3.53
C PHE A 29 -3.15 20.77 4.55
N TRP A 30 -3.27 21.48 5.68
CA TRP A 30 -4.28 21.18 6.69
C TRP A 30 -5.70 21.40 6.21
N GLU A 31 -5.95 22.51 5.50
CA GLU A 31 -7.23 22.81 4.86
C GLU A 31 -7.62 21.68 3.91
N TYR A 32 -6.75 21.31 2.97
CA TYR A 32 -7.01 20.23 2.03
C TYR A 32 -7.21 18.88 2.72
N SER A 33 -6.32 18.51 3.66
CA SER A 33 -6.44 17.23 4.38
C SER A 33 -7.75 17.13 5.14
N SER A 34 -8.28 18.25 5.65
CA SER A 34 -9.56 18.28 6.36
C SER A 34 -10.74 18.21 5.38
N ASP A 35 -10.66 18.93 4.26
CA ASP A 35 -11.70 18.98 3.23
C ASP A 35 -11.89 17.64 2.48
N ASN A 36 -10.85 16.81 2.46
CA ASN A 36 -10.85 15.52 1.76
C ASN A 36 -11.11 14.31 2.67
N LEU A 37 -11.32 14.55 3.97
CA LEU A 37 -11.83 13.52 4.85
C LEU A 37 -13.20 13.03 4.35
N PRO A 38 -13.51 11.74 4.52
CA PRO A 38 -14.78 11.20 4.07
C PRO A 38 -15.90 11.85 4.87
N ASN A 39 -16.90 12.41 4.17
CA ASN A 39 -18.09 12.95 4.80
C ASN A 39 -19.18 11.86 4.91
N GLN A 40 -20.32 12.19 5.52
CA GLN A 40 -21.42 11.24 5.69
C GLN A 40 -21.94 10.68 4.35
N GLU A 41 -21.94 11.50 3.30
CA GLU A 41 -22.36 11.09 1.96
C GLU A 41 -21.40 10.04 1.37
N THR A 42 -20.09 10.24 1.46
CA THR A 42 -19.08 9.26 1.06
C THR A 42 -19.25 7.94 1.83
N LEU A 43 -19.46 8.00 3.15
CA LEU A 43 -19.61 6.80 3.98
C LEU A 43 -20.91 6.04 3.65
N GLU A 44 -22.01 6.76 3.38
CA GLU A 44 -23.27 6.16 2.99
C GLU A 44 -23.18 5.52 1.60
N LYS A 45 -22.56 6.21 0.64
CA LYS A 45 -22.24 5.66 -0.68
C LYS A 45 -21.41 4.38 -0.58
N VAL A 46 -20.38 4.37 0.28
CA VAL A 46 -19.59 3.17 0.56
C VAL A 46 -20.46 2.03 1.08
N ARG A 47 -21.32 2.31 2.07
CA ARG A 47 -22.24 1.33 2.66
C ARG A 47 -23.20 0.75 1.63
N GLN A 48 -23.78 1.60 0.76
CA GLN A 48 -24.74 1.21 -0.25
C GLN A 48 -24.13 0.28 -1.30
N HIS A 49 -23.01 0.68 -1.92
CA HIS A 49 -22.34 -0.16 -2.92
C HIS A 49 -21.87 -1.48 -2.32
N LEU A 50 -21.28 -1.46 -1.12
CA LEU A 50 -20.79 -2.67 -0.46
C LEU A 50 -21.94 -3.64 -0.16
N SER A 51 -23.04 -3.15 0.42
CA SER A 51 -24.24 -3.94 0.71
C SER A 51 -24.82 -4.57 -0.56
N CYS A 52 -24.90 -3.78 -1.64
CA CYS A 52 -25.40 -4.23 -2.93
C CYS A 52 -24.51 -5.33 -3.55
N ILE A 53 -23.19 -5.11 -3.61
CA ILE A 53 -22.24 -6.06 -4.18
C ILE A 53 -22.18 -7.35 -3.34
N GLN A 54 -22.27 -7.24 -2.01
CA GLN A 54 -22.38 -8.39 -1.11
C GLN A 54 -23.64 -9.22 -1.39
N ARG A 55 -24.79 -8.56 -1.62
CA ARG A 55 -26.05 -9.23 -2.02
C ARG A 55 -25.90 -9.95 -3.36
N ILE A 56 -25.31 -9.31 -4.36
CA ILE A 56 -25.04 -9.90 -5.68
C ILE A 56 -24.14 -11.13 -5.54
N ALA A 57 -23.03 -11.00 -4.82
CA ALA A 57 -22.07 -12.08 -4.65
C ALA A 57 -22.64 -13.30 -3.91
N LYS A 58 -23.54 -13.08 -2.93
CA LYS A 58 -24.25 -14.14 -2.23
C LYS A 58 -25.09 -15.02 -3.16
N ASN A 59 -25.68 -14.41 -4.19
CA ASN A 59 -26.47 -15.12 -5.21
C ASN A 59 -25.61 -15.68 -6.35
N TRP A 60 -24.38 -15.19 -6.50
CA TRP A 60 -23.47 -15.57 -7.58
C TRP A 60 -22.78 -16.91 -7.34
N VAL A 61 -22.09 -17.05 -6.20
CA VAL A 61 -21.31 -18.26 -5.89
C VAL A 61 -21.49 -18.63 -4.42
N LYS A 62 -21.94 -19.87 -4.17
CA LYS A 62 -22.04 -20.42 -2.81
C LYS A 62 -20.67 -20.39 -2.13
N ASN A 63 -20.62 -19.91 -0.88
CA ASN A 63 -19.40 -19.75 -0.09
C ASN A 63 -18.40 -18.73 -0.65
N CYS A 64 -18.87 -17.76 -1.45
CA CYS A 64 -18.13 -16.54 -1.78
C CYS A 64 -18.43 -15.46 -0.74
N GLU A 65 -17.39 -14.84 -0.20
CA GLU A 65 -17.48 -13.72 0.74
C GLU A 65 -16.81 -12.49 0.12
N ILE A 66 -17.53 -11.37 0.00
CA ILE A 66 -16.96 -10.10 -0.45
C ILE A 66 -16.45 -9.33 0.75
N ARG A 67 -15.18 -8.92 0.67
CA ARG A 67 -14.55 -8.07 1.69
C ARG A 67 -13.98 -6.81 1.08
N PRO A 68 -14.24 -5.63 1.67
CA PRO A 68 -13.51 -4.43 1.31
C PRO A 68 -12.06 -4.53 1.80
N TYR A 69 -11.16 -3.92 1.06
CA TYR A 69 -9.78 -3.67 1.48
C TYR A 69 -9.37 -2.26 1.00
N GLY A 70 -8.08 -1.95 1.04
CA GLY A 70 -7.53 -0.70 0.53
C GLY A 70 -8.06 0.50 1.30
N SER A 71 -8.28 1.60 0.58
CA SER A 71 -8.65 2.91 1.14
C SER A 71 -9.92 2.85 2.01
N ILE A 72 -10.86 1.97 1.68
CA ILE A 72 -12.12 1.78 2.42
C ILE A 72 -11.87 1.34 3.86
N THR A 73 -10.81 0.55 4.08
CA THR A 73 -10.58 -0.12 5.37
C THR A 73 -9.30 0.31 6.06
N ASN A 74 -8.37 0.95 5.36
CA ASN A 74 -7.05 1.28 5.91
C ASN A 74 -6.99 2.65 6.63
N GLY A 75 -8.12 3.35 6.73
CA GLY A 75 -8.22 4.68 7.34
C GLY A 75 -7.90 5.85 6.42
N PHE A 76 -7.60 5.61 5.14
CA PHE A 76 -7.24 6.66 4.18
C PHE A 76 -8.29 6.90 3.09
N LEU A 77 -9.58 6.62 3.37
CA LEU A 77 -10.69 6.91 2.46
C LEU A 77 -10.78 8.42 2.21
N SER A 78 -10.77 8.83 0.95
CA SER A 78 -10.93 10.24 0.54
C SER A 78 -12.32 10.43 -0.07
N LYS A 79 -12.90 11.62 0.14
CA LYS A 79 -14.25 11.99 -0.31
C LYS A 79 -14.52 11.69 -1.79
N ASP A 80 -13.58 12.06 -2.67
CA ASP A 80 -13.82 12.13 -4.13
C ASP A 80 -12.85 11.28 -4.98
N THR A 81 -11.86 10.60 -4.38
CA THR A 81 -10.73 10.02 -5.14
C THR A 81 -10.35 8.59 -4.75
N SER A 82 -11.19 7.90 -3.98
CA SER A 82 -10.88 6.54 -3.53
C SER A 82 -11.62 5.49 -4.33
N ASP A 83 -10.84 4.56 -4.86
CA ASP A 83 -11.33 3.37 -5.56
C ASP A 83 -12.02 2.43 -4.57
N PHE A 84 -13.03 1.72 -5.04
CA PHE A 84 -13.78 0.71 -4.30
C PHE A 84 -13.11 -0.65 -4.43
N ASP A 85 -12.04 -0.82 -3.65
CA ASP A 85 -11.26 -2.05 -3.53
C ASP A 85 -12.04 -3.15 -2.79
N LEU A 86 -12.46 -4.17 -3.52
CA LEU A 86 -13.17 -5.34 -3.00
C LEU A 86 -12.45 -6.63 -3.39
N THR A 87 -12.49 -7.64 -2.51
CA THR A 87 -12.01 -8.98 -2.84
C THR A 87 -13.05 -10.05 -2.58
N CYS A 88 -13.23 -10.93 -3.56
CA CYS A 88 -14.04 -12.14 -3.45
C CYS A 88 -13.21 -13.26 -2.83
N LEU A 89 -13.63 -13.77 -1.68
CA LEU A 89 -13.01 -14.92 -1.01
C LEU A 89 -13.82 -16.19 -1.25
N PHE A 90 -13.23 -17.15 -1.95
CA PHE A 90 -13.81 -18.47 -2.26
C PHE A 90 -13.27 -19.56 -1.34
N ARG A 91 -14.09 -20.09 -0.42
CA ARG A 91 -13.60 -21.01 0.61
C ARG A 91 -13.18 -22.39 0.13
N ASN A 92 -13.81 -22.95 -0.91
CA ASN A 92 -13.64 -24.38 -1.22
C ASN A 92 -13.27 -24.70 -2.67
N LYS A 93 -13.09 -23.70 -3.55
CA LYS A 93 -12.97 -23.96 -5.00
C LYS A 93 -12.27 -22.81 -5.72
N LEU A 94 -11.00 -22.94 -6.10
CA LEU A 94 -10.35 -22.01 -7.02
C LEU A 94 -10.10 -22.68 -8.36
N TYR A 95 -11.14 -22.58 -9.18
CA TYR A 95 -11.33 -23.30 -10.42
C TYR A 95 -10.31 -22.97 -11.51
N LYS A 96 -10.06 -23.98 -12.35
CA LYS A 96 -9.31 -23.96 -13.61
C LYS A 96 -9.63 -22.78 -14.58
N HIS A 97 -10.69 -21.99 -14.33
CA HIS A 97 -11.24 -20.99 -15.27
C HIS A 97 -11.72 -19.67 -14.61
N PRO A 98 -10.83 -18.84 -14.04
CA PRO A 98 -11.17 -17.58 -13.36
C PRO A 98 -11.91 -16.55 -14.26
N HIS A 99 -11.65 -16.57 -15.56
CA HIS A 99 -12.31 -15.69 -16.54
C HIS A 99 -13.84 -15.90 -16.61
N LEU A 100 -14.33 -17.14 -16.43
CA LEU A 100 -15.77 -17.42 -16.42
C LEU A 100 -16.47 -16.80 -15.21
N TYR A 101 -15.79 -16.82 -14.07
CA TYR A 101 -16.25 -16.19 -12.85
C TYR A 101 -16.38 -14.69 -13.05
N SER A 102 -15.33 -14.02 -13.53
CA SER A 102 -15.37 -12.58 -13.79
C SER A 102 -16.48 -12.21 -14.78
N LYS A 103 -16.68 -13.00 -15.85
CA LYS A 103 -17.75 -12.76 -16.84
C LYS A 103 -19.15 -12.91 -16.24
N ASN A 104 -19.39 -13.90 -15.40
CA ASN A 104 -20.68 -14.10 -14.75
C ASN A 104 -20.96 -13.02 -13.70
N LEU A 105 -19.95 -12.66 -12.90
CA LEU A 105 -20.06 -11.58 -11.93
C LEU A 105 -20.37 -10.26 -12.62
N ARG A 106 -19.67 -9.93 -13.72
CA ARG A 106 -19.97 -8.76 -14.55
C ARG A 106 -21.44 -8.73 -14.93
N LYS A 107 -22.00 -9.81 -15.50
CA LYS A 107 -23.41 -9.81 -15.94
C LYS A 107 -24.38 -9.46 -14.81
N MET A 108 -24.10 -9.92 -13.59
CA MET A 108 -24.92 -9.61 -12.44
C MET A 108 -24.73 -8.15 -11.98
N LEU A 109 -23.51 -7.63 -12.08
CA LEU A 109 -23.23 -6.21 -11.79
C LEU A 109 -23.87 -5.29 -12.85
N ASP A 110 -23.83 -5.66 -14.13
CA ASP A 110 -24.49 -4.94 -15.23
C ASP A 110 -26.00 -4.83 -15.00
N SER A 111 -26.63 -5.88 -14.45
CA SER A 111 -28.07 -5.87 -14.15
C SER A 111 -28.48 -4.91 -13.03
N GLU A 112 -27.53 -4.50 -12.19
CA GLU A 112 -27.77 -3.61 -11.05
C GLU A 112 -27.28 -2.18 -11.33
N TYR A 113 -26.11 -2.04 -11.97
CA TYR A 113 -25.43 -0.76 -12.18
C TYR A 113 -25.52 -0.24 -13.61
N GLY A 114 -26.21 -0.94 -14.51
CA GLY A 114 -26.21 -0.65 -15.95
C GLY A 114 -25.00 -1.24 -16.67
N GLU A 115 -25.05 -1.24 -18.00
CA GLU A 115 -23.96 -1.78 -18.83
C GLU A 115 -22.71 -0.89 -18.73
N GLY A 116 -21.81 -1.25 -17.82
CA GLY A 116 -20.56 -0.52 -17.59
C GLY A 116 -19.47 -0.87 -18.60
N SER A 117 -18.49 0.03 -18.73
CA SER A 117 -17.23 -0.26 -19.43
C SER A 117 -16.31 -1.10 -18.54
N TRP A 118 -16.57 -2.40 -18.47
CA TRP A 118 -15.78 -3.33 -17.66
C TRP A 118 -14.44 -3.68 -18.33
N SER A 119 -13.37 -3.60 -17.55
CA SER A 119 -12.04 -4.05 -17.93
C SER A 119 -11.62 -5.26 -17.08
N TYR A 120 -10.84 -6.15 -17.69
CA TYR A 120 -10.36 -7.38 -17.06
C TYR A 120 -8.85 -7.46 -17.11
N ILE A 121 -8.25 -7.76 -15.97
CA ILE A 121 -6.85 -8.14 -15.89
C ILE A 121 -6.80 -9.56 -15.35
N CYS A 122 -6.30 -10.46 -16.19
CA CYS A 122 -6.21 -11.89 -15.90
C CYS A 122 -4.75 -12.32 -16.01
N THR A 123 -4.05 -12.33 -14.88
CA THR A 123 -2.65 -12.77 -14.78
C THR A 123 -2.53 -13.92 -13.79
N PRO A 124 -1.46 -14.73 -13.86
CA PRO A 124 -1.07 -15.69 -12.83
C PRO A 124 -1.16 -15.21 -11.38
N ARG A 125 -0.98 -13.90 -11.15
CA ARG A 125 -0.88 -13.31 -9.82
C ARG A 125 -2.10 -12.51 -9.40
N LEU A 126 -2.92 -12.06 -10.34
CA LEU A 126 -4.02 -11.13 -10.10
C LEU A 126 -5.14 -11.37 -11.12
N TYR A 127 -6.33 -11.60 -10.60
CA TYR A 127 -7.59 -11.54 -11.33
C TYR A 127 -8.34 -10.32 -10.83
N LEU A 128 -8.48 -9.32 -11.69
CA LEU A 128 -9.12 -8.04 -11.39
C LEU A 128 -10.21 -7.77 -12.43
N LEU A 129 -11.39 -7.42 -11.93
CA LEU A 129 -12.53 -6.88 -12.66
C LEU A 129 -12.70 -5.42 -12.21
N THR A 130 -12.59 -4.48 -13.13
CA THR A 130 -12.72 -3.04 -12.81
C THR A 130 -13.71 -2.33 -13.72
N THR A 131 -14.41 -1.33 -13.19
CA THR A 131 -15.27 -0.43 -13.95
C THR A 131 -15.41 0.92 -13.26
N GLN A 132 -15.85 1.92 -14.01
CA GLN A 132 -16.30 3.19 -13.48
C GLN A 132 -17.82 3.27 -13.62
N LEU A 133 -18.51 3.52 -12.50
CA LEU A 133 -19.95 3.75 -12.46
C LEU A 133 -20.32 5.13 -13.01
N GLU A 134 -21.59 5.33 -13.35
CA GLU A 134 -22.10 6.61 -13.87
C GLU A 134 -21.85 7.79 -12.91
N ASP A 135 -21.84 7.52 -11.60
CA ASP A 135 -21.57 8.51 -10.56
C ASP A 135 -20.06 8.77 -10.32
N GLY A 136 -19.20 8.26 -11.22
CA GLY A 136 -17.75 8.41 -11.18
C GLY A 136 -17.00 7.40 -10.31
N THR A 137 -17.71 6.51 -9.59
CA THR A 137 -17.08 5.53 -8.69
C THR A 137 -16.29 4.48 -9.45
N GLU A 138 -14.98 4.39 -9.21
CA GLU A 138 -14.16 3.28 -9.69
C GLU A 138 -14.33 2.07 -8.75
N ILE A 139 -14.82 0.94 -9.27
CA ILE A 139 -14.96 -0.33 -8.53
C ILE A 139 -13.88 -1.30 -9.00
N GLU A 140 -13.11 -1.84 -8.07
CA GLU A 140 -12.10 -2.86 -8.33
C GLU A 140 -12.40 -4.13 -7.54
N ILE A 141 -12.74 -5.22 -8.24
CA ILE A 141 -13.02 -6.51 -7.63
C ILE A 141 -11.91 -7.51 -7.98
N THR A 142 -11.16 -7.91 -6.96
CA THR A 142 -10.10 -8.92 -7.06
C THR A 142 -10.55 -10.26 -6.53
N PHE A 143 -9.95 -11.37 -6.98
CA PHE A 143 -10.25 -12.69 -6.43
C PHE A 143 -9.14 -13.17 -5.49
N ASN A 144 -9.54 -13.51 -4.26
CA ASN A 144 -8.70 -14.04 -3.19
C ASN A 144 -7.45 -13.20 -2.91
N ASN A 145 -7.58 -11.87 -2.89
CA ASN A 145 -6.49 -10.96 -2.58
C ASN A 145 -6.27 -10.86 -1.07
N ILE A 146 -5.76 -11.95 -0.48
CA ILE A 146 -5.47 -12.03 0.96
C ILE A 146 -4.40 -11.01 1.38
N THR A 147 -3.39 -10.79 0.54
CA THR A 147 -2.36 -9.77 0.78
C THR A 147 -2.97 -8.38 0.92
N GLY A 148 -3.94 -8.02 0.06
CA GLY A 148 -4.63 -6.74 0.14
C GLY A 148 -5.35 -6.53 1.47
N LEU A 149 -6.00 -7.57 2.00
CA LEU A 149 -6.65 -7.53 3.31
C LEU A 149 -5.63 -7.31 4.43
N LEU A 150 -4.56 -8.10 4.47
CA LEU A 150 -3.50 -7.99 5.48
C LEU A 150 -2.81 -6.62 5.44
N ASN A 151 -2.45 -6.14 4.25
CA ASN A 151 -1.85 -4.82 4.06
C ASN A 151 -2.75 -3.69 4.57
N SER A 152 -4.06 -3.80 4.34
CA SER A 152 -5.02 -2.77 4.74
C SER A 152 -5.20 -2.73 6.25
N GLU A 153 -5.26 -3.90 6.89
CA GLU A 153 -5.28 -4.03 8.35
C GLU A 153 -4.00 -3.53 9.00
N TYR A 154 -2.84 -3.84 8.41
CA TYR A 154 -1.54 -3.32 8.85
C TYR A 154 -1.48 -1.79 8.86
N VAL A 155 -1.86 -1.19 7.72
CA VAL A 155 -1.88 0.26 7.56
C VAL A 155 -2.90 0.91 8.51
N ARG A 156 -4.10 0.32 8.65
CA ARG A 156 -5.12 0.82 9.59
C ARG A 156 -4.59 0.86 11.02
N THR A 157 -3.99 -0.24 11.47
CA THR A 157 -3.52 -0.36 12.86
C THR A 157 -2.44 0.68 13.16
N LEU A 158 -1.51 0.93 12.23
CA LEU A 158 -0.52 1.98 12.39
C LEU A 158 -1.14 3.39 12.37
N ALA A 159 -2.18 3.62 11.56
CA ALA A 159 -2.91 4.89 11.51
C ALA A 159 -3.67 5.19 12.81
N GLU A 160 -4.13 4.15 13.52
CA GLU A 160 -4.78 4.27 14.84
C GLU A 160 -3.78 4.58 15.97
N ILE A 161 -2.49 4.25 15.80
CA ILE A 161 -1.44 4.47 16.83
C ILE A 161 -0.99 5.92 16.91
N ASP A 162 -0.66 6.55 15.77
CA ASP A 162 -0.18 7.95 15.75
C ASP A 162 -0.87 8.77 14.65
N SER A 163 -1.60 9.80 15.07
CA SER A 163 -2.34 10.68 14.15
C SER A 163 -1.45 11.37 13.11
N ARG A 164 -0.16 11.59 13.40
CA ARG A 164 0.78 12.21 12.45
C ARG A 164 1.02 11.32 11.25
N PHE A 165 1.08 10.00 11.44
CA PHE A 165 1.16 9.04 10.32
C PHE A 165 -0.09 9.13 9.44
N HIS A 166 -1.28 9.15 10.05
CA HIS A 166 -2.54 9.31 9.34
C HIS A 166 -2.61 10.59 8.51
N LYS A 167 -2.17 11.72 9.09
CA LYS A 167 -2.12 13.02 8.41
C LYS A 167 -1.12 13.02 7.25
N LEU A 168 0.09 12.48 7.46
CA LEU A 168 1.12 12.35 6.43
C LEU A 168 0.70 11.39 5.29
N GLY A 169 0.00 10.30 5.60
CA GLY A 169 -0.46 9.36 4.59
C GLY A 169 -1.55 9.95 3.69
N TYR A 170 -2.49 10.74 4.24
CA TYR A 170 -3.45 11.51 3.41
C TYR A 170 -2.73 12.48 2.48
N PHE A 171 -1.69 13.15 2.98
CA PHE A 171 -0.87 14.02 2.14
C PHE A 171 -0.25 13.27 0.96
N ILE A 172 0.40 12.15 1.24
CA ILE A 172 1.05 11.32 0.23
C ILE A 172 0.05 10.86 -0.83
N LYS A 173 -1.15 10.42 -0.41
CA LYS A 173 -2.19 10.00 -1.35
C LYS A 173 -2.67 11.15 -2.23
N HIS A 174 -2.87 12.33 -1.66
CA HIS A 174 -3.21 13.51 -2.44
C HIS A 174 -2.13 13.86 -3.46
N PHE A 175 -0.88 13.91 -3.01
CA PHE A 175 0.28 14.23 -3.83
C PHE A 175 0.43 13.28 -5.03
N VAL A 176 0.14 11.98 -4.85
CA VAL A 176 0.12 11.00 -5.95
C VAL A 176 -1.08 11.19 -6.87
N ASN A 177 -2.19 11.69 -6.35
CA ASN A 177 -3.45 11.89 -7.08
C ASN A 177 -3.54 13.25 -7.81
N SER A 178 -2.69 14.24 -7.54
CA SER A 178 -2.63 15.53 -8.24
C SER A 178 -1.92 15.42 -9.60
N ARG A 179 -2.41 14.49 -10.44
CA ARG A 179 -1.83 13.88 -11.66
C ARG A 179 -1.20 14.81 -12.71
N GLU A 180 -1.45 16.13 -12.67
CA GLU A 180 -0.93 17.05 -13.69
C GLU A 180 0.56 17.35 -13.52
N ILE A 181 1.09 17.24 -12.31
CA ILE A 181 2.50 17.54 -12.04
C ILE A 181 3.36 16.27 -12.21
N PHE A 182 2.78 15.10 -11.94
CA PHE A 182 3.52 13.86 -11.78
C PHE A 182 2.91 12.67 -12.54
N ASP A 183 3.68 12.07 -13.46
CA ASP A 183 3.40 10.74 -14.01
C ASP A 183 3.71 9.62 -12.98
N LEU A 184 3.43 9.89 -11.70
CA LEU A 184 3.77 9.03 -10.56
C LEU A 184 2.87 7.79 -10.50
N LYS A 185 1.61 7.87 -10.92
CA LYS A 185 0.71 6.70 -10.93
C LYS A 185 1.22 5.53 -11.77
N LYS A 186 1.98 5.81 -12.84
CA LYS A 186 2.63 4.78 -13.67
C LYS A 186 3.98 4.30 -13.11
N LYS A 187 4.49 4.96 -12.08
CA LYS A 187 5.87 4.85 -11.59
C LYS A 187 5.90 4.34 -10.14
N LEU A 188 5.31 5.04 -9.19
CA LEU A 188 5.25 4.69 -7.78
C LEU A 188 3.80 4.79 -7.25
N ASN A 189 3.22 3.67 -6.85
CA ASN A 189 1.85 3.66 -6.32
C ASN A 189 1.80 4.22 -4.88
N SER A 190 0.59 4.63 -4.46
CA SER A 190 0.33 5.19 -3.13
C SER A 190 0.76 4.24 -2.01
N PHE A 191 0.50 2.93 -2.15
CA PHE A 191 0.89 1.94 -1.16
C PHE A 191 2.42 1.86 -0.94
N SER A 192 3.21 1.99 -2.00
CA SER A 192 4.68 2.01 -1.91
C SER A 192 5.17 3.20 -1.09
N LEU A 193 4.61 4.39 -1.31
CA LEU A 193 4.95 5.59 -0.55
C LEU A 193 4.48 5.50 0.91
N ILE A 194 3.33 4.86 1.17
CA ILE A 194 2.89 4.57 2.54
C ILE A 194 3.87 3.63 3.24
N CYS A 195 4.35 2.57 2.58
CA CYS A 195 5.37 1.69 3.13
C CYS A 195 6.69 2.44 3.44
N MET A 196 7.14 3.31 2.53
CA MET A 196 8.30 4.18 2.76
C MET A 196 8.10 5.08 3.98
N LEU A 197 6.91 5.71 4.10
CA LEU A 197 6.60 6.57 5.24
C LEU A 197 6.61 5.76 6.55
N ILE A 198 6.02 4.57 6.57
CA ILE A 198 6.00 3.70 7.76
C ILE A 198 7.42 3.39 8.21
N VAL A 199 8.29 2.91 7.31
CA VAL A 199 9.67 2.55 7.67
C VAL A 199 10.48 3.78 8.08
N PHE A 200 10.26 4.94 7.47
CA PHE A 200 10.89 6.19 7.91
C PHE A 200 10.51 6.55 9.36
N LEU A 201 9.22 6.44 9.70
CA LEU A 201 8.71 6.71 11.04
C LEU A 201 9.18 5.68 12.09
N GLN A 202 9.51 4.46 11.66
CA GLN A 202 10.02 3.38 12.52
C GLN A 202 11.56 3.41 12.70
N ASP A 203 12.30 3.76 11.66
CA ASP A 203 13.75 3.52 11.60
C ASP A 203 14.58 4.80 11.57
N GLN A 204 14.01 5.89 11.07
CA GLN A 204 14.73 7.15 10.85
C GLN A 204 14.32 8.23 11.86
N CYS A 205 13.36 7.97 12.74
CA CYS A 205 12.95 8.87 13.82
C CYS A 205 13.55 8.40 15.15
N ASN A 206 14.03 9.33 15.97
CA ASN A 206 14.52 9.05 17.32
C ASN A 206 14.01 10.12 18.30
N PRO A 207 13.09 9.80 19.23
CA PRO A 207 12.40 8.51 19.37
C PRO A 207 11.60 8.11 18.11
N PRO A 208 11.32 6.82 17.88
CA PRO A 208 10.46 6.36 16.78
C PRO A 208 9.03 6.90 16.90
N VAL A 209 8.36 7.15 15.77
CA VAL A 209 6.97 7.62 15.72
C VAL A 209 5.98 6.46 15.62
N LEU A 210 6.40 5.35 14.98
CA LEU A 210 5.60 4.13 14.86
C LEU A 210 6.38 2.94 15.43
N PRO A 211 5.69 1.95 16.03
CA PRO A 211 6.33 0.73 16.47
C PRO A 211 6.73 -0.13 15.28
N ARG A 212 7.77 -0.95 15.46
CA ARG A 212 8.05 -2.07 14.56
C ARG A 212 7.18 -3.25 14.97
N ILE A 213 6.64 -3.99 14.00
CA ILE A 213 6.00 -5.26 14.31
C ILE A 213 7.07 -6.33 14.42
N ILE A 214 7.06 -7.08 15.53
CA ILE A 214 7.95 -8.21 15.71
C ILE A 214 7.23 -9.46 15.19
N GLN A 215 7.89 -10.19 14.30
CA GLN A 215 7.45 -11.53 13.91
C GLN A 215 7.53 -12.45 15.12
N LYS A 216 6.39 -12.89 15.68
CA LYS A 216 6.41 -13.88 16.75
C LYS A 216 6.78 -15.24 16.18
N SER A 217 7.89 -15.82 16.65
CA SER A 217 8.18 -17.22 16.40
C SER A 217 7.21 -18.07 17.24
N SER A 218 6.44 -18.93 16.56
CA SER A 218 5.73 -20.06 17.17
C SER A 218 4.81 -19.73 18.36
N SER A 219 3.56 -19.35 18.07
CA SER A 219 2.43 -19.73 18.94
C SER A 219 1.18 -19.82 18.08
N ILE A 220 0.57 -21.01 18.06
CA ILE A 220 -0.76 -21.26 17.52
C ILE A 220 -1.75 -20.53 18.46
N VAL A 221 -1.92 -19.22 18.29
CA VAL A 221 -2.90 -18.44 19.07
C VAL A 221 -4.20 -18.32 18.29
N LYS A 222 -5.29 -18.41 19.05
CA LYS A 222 -6.70 -18.51 18.63
C LYS A 222 -7.03 -17.56 17.48
N LYS A 223 -7.13 -18.16 16.30
CA LYS A 223 -7.39 -17.57 14.99
C LYS A 223 -8.86 -17.15 14.83
N GLU A 224 -9.28 -16.03 15.42
CA GLU A 224 -10.64 -15.50 15.19
C GLU A 224 -10.74 -14.49 14.04
N MET A 225 -9.65 -14.11 13.37
CA MET A 225 -9.76 -13.27 12.17
C MET A 225 -9.70 -14.11 10.89
N VAL A 226 -10.73 -13.97 10.08
CA VAL A 226 -11.16 -14.82 8.95
C VAL A 226 -10.08 -15.20 7.93
N THR A 227 -8.96 -14.49 7.87
CA THR A 227 -7.76 -14.83 7.09
C THR A 227 -7.12 -16.15 7.50
N ALA A 228 -7.27 -16.56 8.75
CA ALA A 228 -6.53 -17.69 9.31
C ALA A 228 -7.27 -19.04 9.19
N SER A 229 -8.60 -19.04 9.18
CA SER A 229 -9.43 -20.16 8.69
C SER A 229 -9.28 -20.33 7.18
N TYR A 230 -9.18 -19.22 6.45
CA TYR A 230 -9.06 -19.22 4.99
C TYR A 230 -7.70 -19.74 4.51
N THR A 231 -6.59 -19.30 5.12
CA THR A 231 -5.25 -19.82 4.80
C THR A 231 -5.06 -21.27 5.24
N LYS A 232 -5.66 -21.70 6.37
CA LYS A 232 -5.63 -23.09 6.80
C LYS A 232 -6.44 -24.01 5.87
N SER A 233 -7.63 -23.57 5.42
CA SER A 233 -8.43 -24.33 4.45
C SER A 233 -7.78 -24.39 3.05
N ILE A 234 -7.08 -23.33 2.63
CA ILE A 234 -6.27 -23.36 1.38
C ILE A 234 -5.12 -24.38 1.49
N GLY A 235 -4.40 -24.38 2.63
CA GLY A 235 -3.26 -25.28 2.85
C GLY A 235 -3.66 -26.76 2.84
N GLU A 236 -4.87 -27.09 3.27
CA GLU A 236 -5.41 -28.46 3.30
C GLU A 236 -6.02 -28.90 1.94
N GLN A 237 -6.24 -27.99 0.98
CA GLN A 237 -6.91 -28.25 -0.32
C GLN A 237 -6.07 -27.85 -1.56
N GLN A 238 -4.75 -27.98 -1.50
CA GLN A 238 -3.80 -27.52 -2.53
C GLN A 238 -4.10 -28.00 -3.96
N GLU A 239 -4.65 -29.21 -4.14
CA GLU A 239 -5.00 -29.77 -5.46
C GLU A 239 -6.12 -29.01 -6.19
N GLN A 240 -6.86 -28.14 -5.49
CA GLN A 240 -8.03 -27.43 -6.01
C GLN A 240 -7.76 -25.96 -6.35
N TYR A 241 -6.50 -25.52 -6.30
CA TYR A 241 -6.07 -24.16 -6.66
C TYR A 241 -5.20 -24.18 -7.93
N LEU A 242 -5.19 -23.08 -8.68
CA LEU A 242 -4.17 -22.90 -9.72
C LEU A 242 -2.77 -22.95 -9.06
N PRO A 243 -1.81 -23.73 -9.59
CA PRO A 243 -0.50 -23.93 -8.96
C PRO A 243 0.23 -22.62 -8.59
N GLU A 244 0.06 -21.59 -9.41
CA GLU A 244 0.66 -20.27 -9.22
C GLU A 244 0.06 -19.51 -8.02
N TYR A 245 -1.25 -19.66 -7.80
CA TYR A 245 -1.94 -19.07 -6.65
C TYR A 245 -1.55 -19.80 -5.36
N ALA A 246 -1.53 -21.13 -5.37
CA ALA A 246 -1.07 -21.93 -4.22
C ALA A 246 0.38 -21.58 -3.83
N ALA A 247 1.27 -21.43 -4.82
CA ALA A 247 2.64 -21.01 -4.60
C ALA A 247 2.74 -19.61 -3.96
N ARG A 248 1.89 -18.66 -4.36
CA ARG A 248 1.85 -17.31 -3.75
C ARG A 248 1.35 -17.35 -2.31
N VAL A 249 0.29 -18.10 -2.01
CA VAL A 249 -0.21 -18.24 -0.64
C VAL A 249 0.86 -18.82 0.29
N ASN A 250 1.67 -19.76 -0.21
CA ASN A 250 2.79 -20.33 0.56
C ASN A 250 3.93 -19.34 0.83
N THR A 251 4.02 -18.24 0.06
CA THR A 251 4.98 -17.15 0.32
C THR A 251 4.43 -16.05 1.22
N LEU A 252 3.15 -16.12 1.60
CA LEU A 252 2.56 -15.17 2.54
C LEU A 252 2.99 -15.54 3.95
N ASP A 253 3.71 -14.64 4.56
CA ASP A 253 3.99 -14.71 5.98
C ASP A 253 2.90 -13.92 6.71
N ALA A 254 1.86 -14.63 7.15
CA ALA A 254 0.74 -14.05 7.89
C ALA A 254 0.89 -14.20 9.41
N ASN A 255 2.06 -14.62 9.89
CA ASN A 255 2.36 -14.77 11.32
C ASN A 255 2.84 -13.45 11.92
N PHE A 256 2.07 -12.39 11.68
CA PHE A 256 2.29 -11.07 12.26
C PHE A 256 1.11 -10.73 13.12
N GLU A 257 1.39 -10.47 14.38
CA GLU A 257 0.41 -9.97 15.33
C GLU A 257 0.95 -8.65 15.86
N PHE A 258 0.10 -7.63 15.84
CA PHE A 258 0.30 -6.49 16.70
C PHE A 258 0.00 -6.94 18.12
N ASP A 259 1.02 -7.25 18.90
CA ASP A 259 0.79 -7.53 20.31
C ASP A 259 0.25 -6.25 20.96
N HIS A 260 -1.02 -6.28 21.39
CA HIS A 260 -1.65 -5.15 22.05
C HIS A 260 -0.83 -4.64 23.25
N LYS A 261 -0.10 -5.53 23.94
CA LYS A 261 0.79 -5.13 25.04
C LYS A 261 2.03 -4.41 24.53
N GLU A 262 2.61 -4.84 23.41
CA GLU A 262 3.76 -4.16 22.81
C GLU A 262 3.36 -2.77 22.29
N ILE A 263 2.18 -2.65 21.66
CA ILE A 263 1.63 -1.34 21.27
C ILE A 263 1.45 -0.45 22.51
N GLN A 264 0.80 -0.96 23.56
CA GLN A 264 0.58 -0.19 24.79
C GLN A 264 1.91 0.23 25.44
N THR A 265 2.90 -0.65 25.44
CA THR A 265 4.25 -0.35 25.94
C THR A 265 4.88 0.76 25.11
N PHE A 266 4.89 0.63 23.79
CA PHE A 266 5.40 1.66 22.87
C PHE A 266 4.70 3.01 23.09
N MET A 267 3.38 3.01 23.24
CA MET A 267 2.60 4.23 23.50
C MET A 267 2.89 4.86 24.86
N SER A 268 3.52 4.13 25.78
CA SER A 268 3.94 4.63 27.10
C SER A 268 5.39 5.13 27.17
N GLU A 269 6.18 4.87 26.13
CA GLU A 269 7.58 5.31 26.03
C GLU A 269 7.69 6.81 25.66
N GLU A 270 8.92 7.32 25.63
CA GLU A 270 9.19 8.70 25.22
C GLU A 270 8.70 8.93 23.78
N ILE A 271 7.74 9.86 23.64
CA ILE A 271 7.10 10.15 22.36
C ILE A 271 7.95 11.17 21.61
N ASN A 272 8.23 10.88 20.33
CA ASN A 272 8.81 11.84 19.41
C ASN A 272 7.97 13.13 19.37
N GLN A 273 8.60 14.30 19.54
CA GLN A 273 7.92 15.61 19.61
C GLN A 273 7.88 16.37 18.28
N GLU A 274 8.37 15.78 17.18
CA GLU A 274 8.37 16.44 15.88
C GLU A 274 6.93 16.62 15.36
N SER A 275 6.67 17.82 14.87
CA SER A 275 5.43 18.14 14.17
C SER A 275 5.33 17.41 12.83
N VAL A 276 4.12 17.31 12.29
CA VAL A 276 3.84 16.72 10.97
C VAL A 276 4.70 17.35 9.87
N SER A 277 4.91 18.66 9.90
CA SER A 277 5.73 19.34 8.89
C SER A 277 7.22 19.03 9.00
N GLN A 278 7.75 18.90 10.22
CA GLN A 278 9.14 18.48 10.45
C GLN A 278 9.36 17.05 9.96
N LEU A 279 8.45 16.13 10.31
CA LEU A 279 8.49 14.74 9.84
C LEU A 279 8.41 14.66 8.31
N PHE A 280 7.48 15.41 7.69
CA PHE A 280 7.36 15.44 6.24
C PHE A 280 8.64 15.94 5.55
N LYS A 281 9.23 17.04 6.06
CA LYS A 281 10.48 17.58 5.52
C LYS A 281 11.61 16.54 5.57
N ARG A 282 11.74 15.85 6.70
CA ARG A 282 12.78 14.83 6.89
C ARG A 282 12.52 13.59 6.04
N PHE A 283 11.27 13.17 5.88
CA PHE A 283 10.88 12.09 4.98
C PHE A 283 11.32 12.38 3.54
N ILE A 284 11.00 13.58 3.03
CA ILE A 284 11.42 13.99 1.68
C ILE A 284 12.95 14.05 1.58
N HIS A 285 13.61 14.65 2.57
CA HIS A 285 15.06 14.76 2.58
C HIS A 285 15.74 13.39 2.54
N PHE A 286 15.28 12.46 3.38
CA PHE A 286 15.86 11.13 3.51
C PHE A 286 15.81 10.33 2.21
N TYR A 287 14.63 10.25 1.57
CA TYR A 287 14.44 9.42 0.38
C TYR A 287 14.80 10.09 -0.95
N PHE A 288 14.67 11.41 -1.05
CA PHE A 288 14.74 12.10 -2.34
C PHE A 288 15.87 13.13 -2.42
N CYS A 289 16.30 13.74 -1.31
CA CYS A 289 17.32 14.79 -1.34
C CYS A 289 18.71 14.33 -0.84
N GLY A 290 19.02 13.04 -0.91
CA GLY A 290 20.34 12.52 -0.50
C GLY A 290 20.56 12.49 1.02
N GLY A 291 19.48 12.53 1.81
CA GLY A 291 19.52 12.56 3.27
C GLY A 291 19.84 11.23 3.96
N GLY A 292 20.23 10.18 3.22
CA GLY A 292 20.73 8.93 3.78
C GLY A 292 20.30 7.66 3.06
N PHE A 293 19.24 7.69 2.24
CA PHE A 293 18.81 6.52 1.48
C PHE A 293 19.60 6.37 0.17
N ASP A 294 20.18 5.19 -0.05
CA ASP A 294 20.87 4.83 -1.28
C ASP A 294 19.95 3.96 -2.18
N PRO A 295 19.31 4.53 -3.22
CA PRO A 295 18.37 3.79 -4.08
C PRO A 295 18.98 2.60 -4.82
N VAL A 296 20.31 2.52 -4.94
CA VAL A 296 21.00 1.43 -5.61
C VAL A 296 21.29 0.26 -4.65
N HIS A 297 21.43 0.56 -3.36
CA HIS A 297 21.92 -0.42 -2.39
C HIS A 297 20.96 -0.69 -1.24
N ASP A 298 19.94 0.14 -1.05
CA ASP A 298 19.01 0.09 0.06
C ASP A 298 17.65 -0.45 -0.37
N VAL A 299 17.01 -1.16 0.55
CA VAL A 299 15.63 -1.62 0.41
C VAL A 299 14.84 -1.17 1.63
N VAL A 300 13.64 -0.66 1.36
CA VAL A 300 12.63 -0.35 2.38
C VAL A 300 11.98 -1.66 2.77
N ASN A 301 12.37 -2.23 3.91
CA ASN A 301 11.83 -3.48 4.42
C ASN A 301 10.73 -3.20 5.45
N THR A 302 9.49 -3.11 4.96
CA THR A 302 8.29 -2.85 5.77
C THR A 302 8.04 -3.93 6.82
N ARG A 303 8.51 -5.16 6.57
CA ARG A 303 8.35 -6.29 7.47
C ARG A 303 9.23 -6.20 8.70
N THR A 304 10.49 -5.79 8.53
CA THR A 304 11.41 -5.58 9.66
C THR A 304 11.32 -4.16 10.23
N GLY A 305 10.65 -3.24 9.52
CA GLY A 305 10.59 -1.83 9.85
C GLY A 305 11.96 -1.16 9.80
N ARG A 306 12.79 -1.56 8.82
CA ARG A 306 14.17 -1.08 8.65
C ARG A 306 14.54 -0.80 7.21
N ILE A 307 15.51 0.09 7.04
CA ILE A 307 16.27 0.22 5.81
C ILE A 307 17.40 -0.80 5.82
N GLU A 308 17.41 -1.69 4.82
CA GLU A 308 18.38 -2.79 4.75
C GLU A 308 19.21 -2.72 3.46
N LYS A 309 20.42 -3.27 3.50
CA LYS A 309 21.26 -3.36 2.30
C LYS A 309 20.82 -4.54 1.42
N ILE A 310 20.57 -4.32 0.14
CA ILE A 310 20.23 -5.34 -0.87
C ILE A 310 21.27 -6.48 -0.88
N LYS A 311 22.56 -6.14 -0.71
CA LYS A 311 23.65 -7.12 -0.68
C LYS A 311 23.63 -8.04 0.56
N ALA A 312 23.16 -7.56 1.71
CA ALA A 312 23.06 -8.36 2.94
C ALA A 312 21.93 -9.39 2.86
N ASN A 313 20.90 -9.12 2.07
CA ASN A 313 19.76 -10.01 1.86
C ASN A 313 19.93 -11.04 0.71
N LYS A 314 21.15 -11.22 0.19
CA LYS A 314 21.41 -12.12 -0.96
C LYS A 314 20.99 -13.58 -0.75
N LYS A 315 20.96 -14.06 0.50
CA LYS A 315 20.62 -15.44 0.85
C LYS A 315 19.15 -15.62 1.28
N THR A 316 18.49 -14.54 1.70
CA THR A 316 17.14 -14.54 2.28
C THR A 316 16.07 -14.08 1.29
N LEU A 317 16.42 -13.28 0.29
CA LEU A 317 15.49 -12.81 -0.75
C LEU A 317 15.31 -13.85 -1.87
N ASN A 318 14.05 -14.00 -2.31
CA ASN A 318 13.74 -14.77 -3.51
C ASN A 318 14.53 -14.22 -4.72
N PRO A 319 15.22 -15.07 -5.51
CA PRO A 319 16.01 -14.64 -6.67
C PRO A 319 15.22 -13.80 -7.69
N LYS A 320 13.92 -14.09 -7.89
CA LYS A 320 13.06 -13.33 -8.81
C LYS A 320 12.78 -11.91 -8.32
N ILE A 321 12.67 -11.72 -7.00
CA ILE A 321 12.53 -10.38 -6.41
C ILE A 321 13.86 -9.65 -6.47
N ARG A 322 14.97 -10.33 -6.21
CA ARG A 322 16.29 -9.71 -6.26
C ARG A 322 16.54 -9.02 -7.60
N VAL A 323 16.16 -9.63 -8.72
CA VAL A 323 16.26 -8.99 -10.04
C VAL A 323 15.35 -7.75 -10.11
N LYS A 324 14.08 -7.88 -9.69
CA LYS A 324 13.14 -6.74 -9.67
C LYS A 324 13.57 -5.58 -8.76
N LEU A 325 14.17 -5.86 -7.60
CA LEU A 325 14.67 -4.83 -6.69
C LEU A 325 15.93 -4.14 -7.24
N GLN A 326 16.71 -4.84 -8.06
CA GLN A 326 17.89 -4.25 -8.72
C GLN A 326 17.50 -3.32 -9.89
N ASP A 327 16.35 -3.57 -10.51
CA ASP A 327 15.80 -2.75 -11.60
C ASP A 327 14.91 -1.60 -11.08
N ALA A 328 14.38 -1.74 -9.86
CA ALA A 328 13.60 -0.71 -9.18
C ALA A 328 14.48 0.47 -8.78
N CYS A 329 13.93 1.67 -8.91
CA CYS A 329 14.54 2.90 -8.45
C CYS A 329 14.54 3.00 -6.93
N ILE A 330 13.43 2.69 -6.28
CA ILE A 330 13.33 2.59 -4.82
C ILE A 330 12.76 1.22 -4.55
N ALA A 331 13.58 0.33 -4.01
CA ALA A 331 13.19 -1.03 -3.67
C ALA A 331 12.31 -1.01 -2.40
N VAL A 332 11.05 -1.42 -2.52
CA VAL A 332 10.11 -1.53 -1.39
C VAL A 332 9.63 -2.97 -1.28
N MET A 333 9.70 -3.55 -0.09
CA MET A 333 9.18 -4.88 0.19
C MET A 333 7.78 -4.79 0.80
N ASP A 334 6.90 -5.67 0.32
CA ASP A 334 5.59 -5.90 0.94
C ASP A 334 5.79 -6.50 2.35
N PRO A 335 4.99 -6.09 3.36
CA PRO A 335 5.13 -6.62 4.71
C PRO A 335 4.79 -8.12 4.83
N PHE A 336 3.98 -8.68 3.93
CA PHE A 336 3.48 -10.07 4.04
C PHE A 336 3.80 -10.94 2.82
N ASP A 337 3.74 -10.41 1.60
CA ASP A 337 4.07 -11.13 0.37
C ASP A 337 5.56 -11.04 0.05
N MET A 338 6.29 -12.03 0.55
CA MET A 338 7.74 -12.18 0.35
C MET A 338 8.14 -12.47 -1.11
N SER A 339 7.20 -12.46 -2.06
CA SER A 339 7.41 -12.61 -3.50
C SER A 339 7.14 -11.31 -4.29
N TYR A 340 6.66 -10.25 -3.63
CA TYR A 340 6.14 -9.03 -4.24
C TYR A 340 6.94 -7.78 -3.87
N CYS A 341 7.10 -6.90 -4.85
CA CYS A 341 7.73 -5.59 -4.70
C CYS A 341 6.73 -4.55 -5.25
N PRO A 342 6.01 -3.82 -4.37
CA PRO A 342 5.00 -2.86 -4.78
C PRO A 342 5.53 -1.74 -5.69
N SER A 343 6.82 -1.41 -5.55
CA SER A 343 7.49 -0.37 -6.32
C SER A 343 8.18 -0.88 -7.59
N ALA A 344 7.99 -2.16 -7.98
CA ALA A 344 8.71 -2.77 -9.09
C ALA A 344 8.50 -2.09 -10.45
N ASN A 345 7.39 -1.36 -10.63
CA ASN A 345 7.12 -0.60 -11.85
C ASN A 345 7.86 0.75 -11.88
N PHE A 346 8.54 1.14 -10.79
CA PHE A 346 9.33 2.35 -10.71
C PHE A 346 10.76 2.12 -11.22
N GLU A 347 11.00 2.23 -12.51
CA GLU A 347 12.33 1.95 -13.09
C GLU A 347 13.37 3.05 -12.80
N LEU A 348 14.63 2.66 -12.58
CA LEU A 348 15.81 3.55 -12.41
C LEU A 348 15.96 4.63 -13.51
N LYS A 349 15.56 4.35 -14.75
CA LYS A 349 15.59 5.33 -15.85
C LYS A 349 14.64 6.52 -15.59
N SER A 350 13.54 6.30 -14.89
CA SER A 350 12.62 7.36 -14.47
C SER A 350 13.22 8.28 -13.40
N TYR A 351 14.11 7.74 -12.57
CA TYR A 351 14.79 8.47 -11.49
C TYR A 351 15.98 9.28 -11.96
N ARG A 352 16.63 8.93 -13.08
CA ARG A 352 17.67 9.77 -13.68
C ARG A 352 17.12 11.08 -14.27
N LYS A 353 15.79 11.17 -14.45
CA LYS A 353 15.07 12.45 -14.64
C LYS A 353 14.70 13.13 -13.30
N GLY A 354 15.25 12.64 -12.18
CA GLY A 354 14.89 12.96 -10.80
C GLY A 354 15.08 14.41 -10.38
N ASP A 355 15.90 15.17 -11.12
CA ASP A 355 15.91 16.64 -11.02
C ASP A 355 14.48 17.18 -11.18
N SER A 356 13.69 16.63 -12.12
CA SER A 356 12.29 17.05 -12.30
C SER A 356 11.35 16.65 -11.16
N MET A 357 11.54 15.53 -10.46
CA MET A 357 10.58 15.11 -9.40
C MET A 357 10.72 15.97 -8.16
N ILE A 358 11.96 16.29 -7.76
CA ILE A 358 12.23 17.17 -6.62
C ILE A 358 11.86 18.61 -6.98
N GLU A 359 12.23 19.09 -8.17
CA GLU A 359 11.83 20.42 -8.65
C GLU A 359 10.31 20.56 -8.72
N LYS A 360 9.60 19.54 -9.20
CA LYS A 360 8.14 19.52 -9.24
C LYS A 360 7.50 19.40 -7.86
N LEU A 361 8.12 18.67 -6.94
CA LEU A 361 7.69 18.62 -5.55
C LEU A 361 7.85 20.00 -4.91
N ILE A 362 8.96 20.68 -5.18
CA ILE A 362 9.20 22.06 -4.75
C ILE A 362 8.18 23.01 -5.40
N GLN A 363 7.91 22.89 -6.71
CA GLN A 363 6.87 23.66 -7.41
C GLN A 363 5.46 23.38 -6.91
N PHE A 364 5.17 22.17 -6.45
CA PHE A 364 3.89 21.83 -5.81
C PHE A 364 3.80 22.43 -4.40
N ILE A 365 4.93 22.56 -3.71
CA ILE A 365 5.02 23.12 -2.36
C ILE A 365 4.92 24.65 -2.35
N HIS A 366 5.45 25.33 -3.38
CA HIS A 366 5.37 26.80 -3.55
C HIS A 366 4.09 27.21 -4.26
#